data_AF-A0AAU6J353-F1
#
_entry.id   AF-A0AAU6J353-F1
#
_cell.length_a   1.000
_cell.length_b   1.000
_cell.length_c   1.000
_cell.angle_alpha   90.00
_cell.angle_beta   90.00
_cell.angle_gamma   90.00
#
_symmetry.space_group_name_H-M   'P 1'
#
loop_
_entity.id
_entity.type
_entity.pdbx_description
1 polymer ?
#
loop_
_entity_poly.entity_id
_entity_poly.type
_entity_poly.pdbx_seq_one_letter_code
_entity_poly.pdbx_strand_id
1 'polypeptide(L)'
;MSRQRMLKSSEVAPQTDPRAVLRSGLPDRYLTPDDIAAMFDVPLETVYQWRKKGTGPLGFRVGKHLRYDPTDVRAYVAQRKNADQDAA
;
A
#
# COMPACT_ATOMS: atom_id res chain seq x y z
N MET A 1 27.90 25.90 -20.41
CA MET A 1 27.90 24.46 -20.06
C MET A 1 27.23 24.29 -18.70
N SER A 2 26.58 23.15 -18.49
CA SER A 2 26.14 22.61 -17.19
C SER A 2 24.75 23.01 -16.68
N ARG A 3 23.79 22.25 -17.23
CA ARG A 3 22.51 21.78 -16.66
C ARG A 3 22.42 21.87 -15.13
N GLN A 4 21.62 22.82 -14.63
CA GLN A 4 21.09 22.71 -13.27
C GLN A 4 19.87 21.77 -13.30
N ARG A 5 19.99 20.75 -12.47
CA ARG A 5 19.21 19.52 -12.39
C ARG A 5 17.76 19.79 -11.96
N MET A 6 16.84 19.15 -12.68
CA MET A 6 15.40 19.01 -12.43
C MET A 6 14.93 19.19 -10.98
N LEU A 7 14.07 20.18 -10.77
CA LEU A 7 13.12 20.22 -9.66
C LEU A 7 11.95 19.29 -10.01
N LYS A 8 11.87 18.09 -9.42
CA LYS A 8 10.60 17.35 -9.29
C LYS A 8 10.68 16.19 -8.28
N SER A 9 11.23 16.45 -7.09
CA SER A 9 10.97 15.55 -5.96
C SER A 9 9.59 15.91 -5.40
N SER A 10 8.56 15.31 -5.99
CA SER A 10 7.20 15.35 -5.48
C SER A 10 7.17 14.68 -4.10
N GLU A 11 7.29 15.49 -3.05
CA GLU A 11 7.02 15.07 -1.69
C GLU A 11 5.50 14.90 -1.56
N VAL A 12 5.03 13.67 -1.76
CA VAL A 12 3.63 13.31 -1.57
C VAL A 12 3.37 13.22 -0.08
N ALA A 13 3.07 14.35 0.54
CA ALA A 13 2.44 14.39 1.85
C ALA A 13 1.16 13.52 1.82
N PRO A 14 0.87 12.71 2.85
CA PRO A 14 -0.42 12.07 2.96
C PRO A 14 -1.46 13.14 3.29
N GLN A 15 -1.99 13.77 2.25
CA GLN A 15 -3.12 14.68 2.35
C GLN A 15 -4.26 13.91 3.02
N THR A 16 -4.53 14.26 4.28
CA THR A 16 -5.74 13.80 4.96
C THR A 16 -6.84 14.73 4.51
N ASP A 17 -7.44 14.39 3.37
CA ASP A 17 -8.54 15.14 2.79
C ASP A 17 -9.69 15.25 3.79
N PRO A 18 -10.24 16.44 4.06
CA PRO A 18 -11.39 16.66 4.93
C PRO A 18 -12.71 16.08 4.37
N ARG A 19 -12.66 15.34 3.25
CA ARG A 19 -13.75 14.46 2.80
C ARG A 19 -13.70 13.07 3.44
N ALA A 20 -12.57 12.67 4.03
CA ALA A 20 -12.42 11.42 4.77
C ALA A 20 -13.30 11.37 6.03
N VAL A 21 -13.53 12.52 6.67
CA VAL A 21 -14.43 12.63 7.84
C VAL A 21 -15.92 12.47 7.49
N LEU A 22 -16.31 12.66 6.22
CA LEU A 22 -17.69 12.44 5.75
C LEU A 22 -17.93 11.01 5.23
N ARG A 23 -16.86 10.30 4.84
CA ARG A 23 -16.91 8.89 4.40
C ARG A 23 -16.63 7.97 5.59
N SER A 24 -17.60 7.79 6.48
CA SER A 24 -17.58 6.86 7.62
C SER A 24 -16.89 5.51 7.31
N GLY A 25 -15.58 5.43 7.52
CA GLY A 25 -14.79 4.18 7.46
C GLY A 25 -14.20 3.78 6.10
N LEU A 26 -14.27 4.59 5.04
CA LEU A 26 -13.64 4.25 3.74
C LEU A 26 -12.44 5.14 3.44
N PRO A 27 -11.31 4.59 2.96
CA PRO A 27 -10.10 5.36 2.66
C PRO A 27 -10.32 6.29 1.46
N ASP A 28 -9.56 7.37 1.42
CA ASP A 28 -9.65 8.35 0.33
C ASP A 28 -9.26 7.73 -1.02
N ARG A 29 -8.24 6.86 -1.01
CA ARG A 29 -7.74 6.10 -2.17
C ARG A 29 -7.42 4.64 -1.81
N TYR A 30 -7.93 3.72 -2.62
CA TYR A 30 -7.52 2.30 -2.59
C TYR A 30 -6.24 2.08 -3.38
N LEU A 31 -5.34 1.29 -2.81
CA LEU A 31 -4.06 0.92 -3.40
C LEU A 31 -4.24 -0.18 -4.45
N THR A 32 -3.45 -0.12 -5.51
CA THR A 32 -3.38 -1.16 -6.55
C THR A 32 -2.29 -2.17 -6.19
N PRO A 33 -2.28 -3.37 -6.80
CA PRO A 33 -1.17 -4.30 -6.61
C PRO A 33 0.19 -3.72 -7.03
N ASP A 34 0.20 -2.75 -7.95
CA ASP A 34 1.41 -2.00 -8.34
C ASP A 34 1.90 -1.08 -7.22
N ASP A 35 0.99 -0.34 -6.57
CA ASP A 35 1.33 0.48 -5.38
C ASP A 35 1.88 -0.42 -4.26
N ILE A 36 1.36 -1.64 -4.07
CA ILE A 36 1.89 -2.61 -3.09
C ILE A 36 3.28 -3.10 -3.50
N ALA A 37 3.48 -3.45 -4.76
CA ALA A 37 4.78 -3.90 -5.27
C ALA A 37 5.85 -2.83 -5.03
N ALA A 38 5.54 -1.58 -5.37
CA ALA A 38 6.42 -0.44 -5.13
C ALA A 38 6.64 -0.16 -3.63
N MET A 39 5.60 -0.29 -2.79
CA MET A 39 5.70 -0.02 -1.35
C MET A 39 6.57 -1.02 -0.60
N PHE A 40 6.51 -2.30 -0.97
CA PHE A 40 7.29 -3.35 -0.33
C PHE A 40 8.62 -3.63 -1.03
N ASP A 41 8.94 -2.89 -2.10
CA ASP A 41 10.11 -3.12 -2.97
C ASP A 41 10.19 -4.58 -3.45
N VAL A 42 9.03 -5.14 -3.83
CA VAL A 42 8.92 -6.52 -4.33
C VAL A 42 8.36 -6.52 -5.76
N PRO A 43 8.72 -7.50 -6.60
CA PRO A 43 8.13 -7.60 -7.91
C PRO A 43 6.61 -7.84 -7.82
N LEU A 44 5.86 -7.32 -8.79
CA LEU A 44 4.40 -7.43 -8.86
C LEU A 44 3.93 -8.90 -8.83
N GLU A 45 4.70 -9.80 -9.41
CA GLU A 45 4.45 -11.25 -9.35
C GLU A 45 4.39 -11.77 -7.92
N THR A 46 5.25 -11.27 -7.03
CA THR A 46 5.23 -11.61 -5.60
C THR A 46 3.93 -11.18 -4.95
N VAL A 47 3.39 -10.02 -5.30
CA VAL A 47 2.09 -9.55 -4.80
C VAL A 47 0.96 -10.48 -5.26
N TYR A 48 1.02 -11.00 -6.49
CA TYR A 48 0.06 -12.01 -6.95
C TYR A 48 0.24 -13.36 -6.26
N GLN A 49 1.48 -13.78 -5.98
CA GLN A 49 1.78 -15.00 -5.23
C GLN A 49 1.24 -14.90 -3.80
N TRP A 50 1.41 -13.75 -3.15
CA TRP A 50 0.83 -13.42 -1.85
C TRP A 50 -0.68 -13.62 -1.84
N ARG A 51 -1.38 -13.13 -2.87
CA ARG A 51 -2.82 -13.32 -3.00
C ARG A 51 -3.21 -14.79 -3.14
N LYS A 52 -2.44 -15.57 -3.91
CA LYS A 52 -2.67 -17.02 -4.13
C LYS A 52 -2.45 -17.83 -2.85
N LYS A 53 -1.40 -17.49 -2.10
CA LYS A 53 -1.02 -18.18 -0.86
C LYS A 53 -1.80 -17.68 0.37
N GLY A 54 -2.55 -16.60 0.24
CA GLY A 54 -3.20 -15.93 1.38
C GLY A 54 -2.20 -15.28 2.35
N THR A 55 -0.96 -15.08 1.91
CA THR A 55 0.13 -14.51 2.72
C THR A 55 0.38 -13.09 2.23
N GLY A 56 -0.09 -12.07 2.95
CA GLY A 56 0.07 -10.68 2.49
C GLY A 56 -0.98 -9.75 3.09
N PRO A 57 -0.95 -8.46 2.74
CA PRO A 57 -1.98 -7.52 3.13
C PRO A 57 -3.36 -7.94 2.58
N LEU A 58 -4.41 -7.68 3.35
CA LEU A 58 -5.78 -8.01 2.96
C LEU A 58 -6.17 -7.15 1.75
N GLY A 59 -6.44 -7.81 0.63
CA GLY A 59 -6.90 -7.19 -0.60
C GLY A 59 -8.25 -7.74 -1.02
N PHE A 60 -9.15 -6.86 -1.45
CA PHE A 60 -10.47 -7.22 -1.94
C PHE A 60 -10.56 -7.07 -3.46
N ARG A 61 -11.42 -7.89 -4.06
CA ARG A 61 -11.61 -7.92 -5.51
C ARG A 61 -12.77 -7.00 -5.88
N VAL A 62 -12.48 -5.98 -6.70
CA VAL A 62 -13.48 -5.10 -7.30
C VAL A 62 -13.58 -5.44 -8.78
N GLY A 63 -14.49 -6.38 -9.09
CA GLY A 63 -14.65 -6.91 -10.45
C GLY A 63 -13.40 -7.64 -10.94
N LYS A 64 -12.70 -7.09 -11.94
CA LYS A 64 -11.42 -7.64 -12.45
C LYS A 64 -10.18 -7.08 -11.75
N HIS A 65 -10.32 -6.04 -10.94
CA HIS A 65 -9.19 -5.34 -10.32
C HIS A 65 -9.03 -5.74 -8.86
N LEU A 66 -7.78 -5.99 -8.46
CA LEU A 66 -7.42 -6.17 -7.06
C LEU A 66 -7.19 -4.79 -6.44
N ARG A 67 -7.77 -4.56 -5.27
CA ARG A 67 -7.63 -3.32 -4.51
C ARG A 67 -7.28 -3.64 -3.07
N TYR A 68 -6.46 -2.78 -2.49
CA TYR A 68 -6.01 -2.89 -1.10
C TYR A 68 -6.42 -1.64 -0.35
N ASP A 69 -6.88 -1.83 0.88
CA ASP A 69 -7.12 -0.73 1.80
C ASP A 69 -5.79 -0.34 2.46
N PRO A 70 -5.44 0.96 2.52
CA PRO A 70 -4.21 1.39 3.18
C PRO A 70 -4.20 1.06 4.69
N THR A 71 -5.36 0.97 5.34
CA THR A 71 -5.50 0.60 6.75
C THR A 71 -5.15 -0.88 6.94
N ASP A 72 -5.69 -1.75 6.09
CA ASP A 72 -5.37 -3.19 6.09
C ASP A 72 -3.89 -3.46 5.82
N VAL A 73 -3.28 -2.70 4.88
CA VAL A 73 -1.84 -2.81 4.60
C VAL A 73 -1.02 -2.42 5.82
N ARG A 74 -1.39 -1.33 6.53
CA ARG A 74 -0.74 -0.94 7.78
C ARG A 74 -0.91 -2.00 8.88
N ALA A 75 -2.11 -2.53 9.04
CA ALA A 75 -2.40 -3.57 10.02
C ALA A 75 -1.58 -4.84 9.74
N TYR A 76 -1.44 -5.23 8.47
CA TYR A 76 -0.61 -6.34 8.06
C TYR A 76 0.87 -6.13 8.42
N VAL A 77 1.43 -4.94 8.14
CA VAL A 77 2.82 -4.63 8.49
C VAL A 77 3.02 -4.67 10.00
N ALA A 78 2.08 -4.13 10.79
CA ALA A 78 2.13 -4.18 12.25
C ALA A 78 2.07 -5.63 12.77
N GLN A 79 1.18 -6.45 12.23
CA GLN A 79 1.09 -7.88 12.57
C GLN A 79 2.38 -8.62 12.22
N ARG A 80 2.97 -8.37 11.05
CA ARG A 80 4.24 -9.00 10.62
C ARG A 80 5.42 -8.60 11.50
N LYS A 81 5.49 -7.33 11.93
CA LYS A 81 6.49 -6.88 12.89
C LYS A 81 6.33 -7.58 14.23
N ASN A 82 5.12 -7.67 14.76
CA ASN A 82 4.90 -8.36 16.04
C ASN A 82 5.18 -9.87 15.97
N ALA A 83 4.84 -10.53 14.86
CA ALA A 83 5.13 -11.95 14.67
C ALA A 83 6.64 -12.26 14.56
N ASP A 84 7.43 -11.33 14.03
CA ASP A 84 8.89 -11.41 14.02
C ASP A 84 9.48 -11.22 15.43
N GLN A 85 8.92 -10.29 16.22
CA GLN A 85 9.36 -10.03 17.59
C GLN A 85 9.03 -11.15 18.59
N ASP A 86 7.95 -11.92 18.37
CA ASP A 86 7.59 -13.10 19.20
C ASP A 86 8.46 -14.33 18.91
N ALA A 87 9.18 -14.32 17.78
CA ALA A 87 10.08 -15.40 17.36
C ALA A 87 11.55 -15.19 17.80
N ALA A 88 11.84 -14.13 18.58
CA ALA A 88 13.16 -13.74 19.07
C ALA A 88 13.29 -13.97 20.59
#